data_AF-A0A1G0TD07-F1
#
_entry.id   AF-A0A1G0TD07-F1
#
_cell.length_a   1.000
_cell.length_b   1.000
_cell.length_c   1.000
_cell.angle_alpha   90.00
_cell.angle_beta   90.00
_cell.angle_gamma   90.00
#
_symmetry.space_group_name_H-M   'P 1'
#
loop_
_entity.id
_entity.type
_entity.pdbx_description
1 polymer ?
#
loop_
_entity_poly.entity_id
_entity_poly.type
_entity_poly.pdbx_seq_one_letter_code
_entity_poly.pdbx_strand_id
1 'polypeptide(L)'
;MIEFQLDYGGYDSRFLGIVLKFFSRESFDLFSQISGATPENVIKIGNRYLLLDESKFFQFCSVSTILPHELRHYHDSLLSPYSNMLFRLRIMSAINGSVLTNFLFQHYELIPVPLEIWLKKPFADKSKRIAWWTKKTNIDRDKLFIYPPNEVEKNINIHLKTYEAIGELVKNKNILDNEEVIIRPFQVFEASAVITQLQNIYNVFGEQHFDGYLDSLNKSDKYTIVLTLLLSLYLQRKENPHFVPLSAIVFWCLMGDYRTDKFKACPSYRFKNLYEYLKTHRLPSKGSNFSDFFEEWSMKLDLSRIEDSFESILVSNEKFENEVKNTVVKNKDTYEEFLKFLALHNLAVKEMIRIYKHDPIQYINTYEYVNNLSHWVAAPIMIEFPFNSKKFIFSIKEIEQNYNVRISKLIDKNTIDLRRAVAYEQFGGKVVFENSELNANMFDEMVLSDFFFSKLSRDSSDFEFVRQAILKPKNKYCPELY
;
A
#
# COMPACT_ATOMS: atom_id res chain seq x y z
N MET A 1 18.06 -23.59 -6.83
CA MET A 1 18.10 -22.24 -6.25
C MET A 1 16.84 -22.06 -5.43
N ILE A 2 16.98 -21.79 -4.15
CA ILE A 2 15.85 -21.41 -3.30
C ILE A 2 15.52 -19.97 -3.68
N GLU A 3 14.33 -19.72 -4.23
CA GLU A 3 13.85 -18.36 -4.46
C GLU A 3 13.58 -17.73 -3.08
N PHE A 4 14.52 -16.90 -2.62
CA PHE A 4 14.30 -16.09 -1.42
C PHE A 4 13.23 -15.04 -1.72
N GLN A 5 12.17 -15.02 -0.91
CA GLN A 5 11.17 -13.97 -0.95
C GLN A 5 11.80 -12.68 -0.41
N LEU A 6 11.88 -11.66 -1.25
CA LEU A 6 12.45 -10.34 -0.91
C LEU A 6 11.40 -9.35 -0.40
N ASP A 7 10.13 -9.60 -0.71
CA ASP A 7 9.00 -8.75 -0.39
C ASP A 7 7.97 -9.59 0.39
N TYR A 8 7.82 -9.29 1.67
CA TYR A 8 6.83 -9.93 2.53
C TYR A 8 5.57 -9.10 2.70
N GLY A 9 5.52 -7.86 2.24
CA GLY A 9 4.40 -6.98 2.49
C GLY A 9 4.42 -5.73 1.63
N GLY A 10 3.28 -5.07 1.56
CA GLY A 10 3.26 -3.79 0.90
C GLY A 10 2.01 -3.02 1.22
N TYR A 11 2.21 -1.73 1.45
CA TYR A 11 1.09 -0.80 1.53
C TYR A 11 0.43 -0.67 0.16
N ASP A 12 -0.82 -1.11 0.12
CA ASP A 12 -1.70 -0.96 -1.01
C ASP A 12 -2.78 0.06 -0.66
N SER A 13 -2.69 1.25 -1.27
CA SER A 13 -3.71 2.30 -1.13
C SER A 13 -5.14 1.89 -1.53
N ARG A 14 -5.33 0.70 -2.09
CA ARG A 14 -6.65 0.11 -2.35
C ARG A 14 -7.27 -0.55 -1.10
N PHE A 15 -6.45 -0.95 -0.14
CA PHE A 15 -6.86 -1.59 1.09
C PHE A 15 -6.62 -0.64 2.28
N LEU A 16 -7.63 -0.45 3.14
CA LEU A 16 -7.51 0.35 4.35
C LEU A 16 -6.85 -0.45 5.48
N GLY A 17 -5.60 -0.84 5.27
CA GLY A 17 -4.83 -1.63 6.21
C GLY A 17 -3.49 -2.04 5.63
N ILE A 18 -2.99 -3.19 6.06
CA ILE A 18 -1.71 -3.76 5.62
C ILE A 18 -1.92 -5.07 4.86
N VAL A 19 -1.05 -5.33 3.88
CA VAL A 19 -1.06 -6.59 3.12
C VAL A 19 0.21 -7.37 3.43
N LEU A 20 0.05 -8.57 3.97
CA LEU A 20 1.14 -9.51 4.21
C LEU A 20 1.11 -10.60 3.14
N LYS A 21 2.23 -10.82 2.47
CA LYS A 21 2.41 -11.79 1.41
C LYS A 21 3.31 -12.92 1.88
N PHE A 22 2.91 -14.15 1.66
CA PHE A 22 3.73 -15.32 1.97
C PHE A 22 3.86 -16.23 0.75
N PHE A 23 5.09 -16.42 0.28
CA PHE A 23 5.37 -17.21 -0.92
C PHE A 23 5.61 -18.68 -0.59
N SER A 24 5.79 -18.99 0.71
CA SER A 24 5.93 -20.35 1.22
C SER A 24 5.09 -20.55 2.48
N ARG A 25 4.63 -21.80 2.69
CA ARG A 25 3.95 -22.20 3.93
C ARG A 25 4.86 -22.05 5.14
N GLU A 26 6.14 -22.33 4.98
CA GLU A 26 7.15 -22.15 6.02
C GLU A 26 7.22 -20.70 6.54
N SER A 27 7.24 -19.70 5.65
CA SER A 27 7.22 -18.28 6.04
C SER A 27 5.95 -17.92 6.82
N PHE A 28 4.81 -18.45 6.41
CA PHE A 28 3.53 -18.21 7.09
C PHE A 28 3.51 -18.88 8.47
N ASP A 29 3.93 -20.14 8.57
CA ASP A 29 3.98 -20.86 9.85
C ASP A 29 4.98 -20.18 10.82
N LEU A 30 6.09 -19.65 10.32
CA LEU A 30 7.03 -18.84 11.10
C LEU A 30 6.37 -17.55 11.59
N PHE A 31 5.65 -16.84 10.72
CA PHE A 31 4.90 -15.65 11.08
C PHE A 31 3.88 -15.94 12.19
N SER A 32 3.05 -16.97 12.03
CA SER A 32 2.04 -17.37 13.02
C SER A 32 2.63 -17.74 14.38
N GLN A 33 3.84 -18.29 14.41
CA GLN A 33 4.56 -18.57 15.67
C GLN A 33 5.07 -17.30 16.35
N ILE A 34 5.40 -16.27 15.57
CA ILE A 34 6.01 -15.03 16.08
C ILE A 34 4.97 -13.98 16.45
N SER A 35 3.86 -13.86 15.70
CA SER A 35 2.92 -12.74 15.79
C SER A 35 2.26 -12.57 17.18
N GLY A 36 2.23 -13.61 18.00
CA GLY A 36 1.75 -13.57 19.40
C GLY A 36 2.81 -13.93 20.45
N ALA A 37 4.08 -14.04 20.08
CA ALA A 37 5.15 -14.46 20.99
C ALA A 37 5.77 -13.28 21.76
N THR A 38 6.23 -13.54 22.99
CA THR A 38 7.06 -12.57 23.74
C THR A 38 8.44 -12.44 23.09
N PRO A 39 9.17 -11.33 23.29
CA PRO A 39 10.52 -11.15 22.73
C PRO A 39 11.46 -12.33 23.01
N GLU A 40 11.44 -12.90 24.23
CA GLU A 40 12.26 -14.05 24.60
C GLU A 40 11.91 -15.30 23.79
N ASN A 41 10.62 -15.50 23.50
CA ASN A 41 10.16 -16.62 22.68
C ASN A 41 10.50 -16.41 21.20
N VAL A 42 10.44 -15.17 20.69
CA VAL A 42 10.87 -14.84 19.33
C VAL A 42 12.36 -15.16 19.16
N ILE A 43 13.22 -14.81 20.13
CA ILE A 43 14.65 -15.16 20.11
C ILE A 43 14.84 -16.68 20.10
N LYS A 44 14.10 -17.43 20.92
CA LYS A 44 14.18 -18.91 20.94
C LYS A 44 13.76 -19.54 19.62
N ILE A 45 12.70 -19.03 18.99
CA ILE A 45 12.23 -19.47 17.67
C ILE A 45 13.32 -19.18 16.63
N GLY A 46 13.88 -17.96 16.64
CA GLY A 46 14.98 -17.55 15.76
C GLY A 46 16.20 -18.42 15.87
N ASN A 47 16.72 -18.64 17.08
CA ASN A 47 17.87 -19.50 17.30
C ASN A 47 17.65 -20.91 16.74
N ARG A 48 16.46 -21.50 16.96
CA ARG A 48 16.12 -22.82 16.39
C ARG A 48 16.03 -22.80 14.88
N TYR A 49 15.44 -21.76 14.30
CA TYR A 49 15.26 -21.61 12.86
C TYR A 49 16.60 -21.44 12.14
N LEU A 50 17.49 -20.61 12.69
CA LEU A 50 18.80 -20.31 12.12
C LEU A 50 19.83 -21.42 12.33
N LEU A 51 19.71 -22.21 13.40
CA LEU A 51 20.54 -23.41 13.60
C LEU A 51 20.36 -24.46 12.48
N LEU A 52 19.21 -24.47 11.82
CA LEU A 52 18.93 -25.40 10.71
C LEU A 52 19.49 -24.89 9.38
N ASP A 53 19.48 -23.58 9.17
CA ASP A 53 19.93 -22.94 7.93
C ASP A 53 20.19 -21.44 8.14
N GLU A 54 21.47 -21.08 8.34
CA GLU A 54 21.89 -19.68 8.49
C GLU A 54 21.60 -18.82 7.26
N SER A 55 21.45 -19.43 6.07
CA SER A 55 21.10 -18.68 4.85
C SER A 55 19.70 -18.06 4.92
N LYS A 56 18.86 -18.52 5.86
CA LYS A 56 17.52 -17.99 6.13
C LYS A 56 17.50 -16.81 7.09
N PHE A 57 18.67 -16.29 7.50
CA PHE A 57 18.79 -15.13 8.37
C PHE A 57 17.92 -13.95 7.93
N PHE A 58 18.02 -13.55 6.66
CA PHE A 58 17.23 -12.44 6.13
C PHE A 58 15.72 -12.72 6.24
N GLN A 59 15.27 -13.90 5.80
CA GLN A 59 13.87 -14.31 5.89
C GLN A 59 13.36 -14.27 7.33
N PHE A 60 14.14 -14.79 8.29
CA PHE A 60 13.75 -14.78 9.69
C PHE A 60 13.53 -13.35 10.18
N CYS A 61 14.53 -12.47 10.01
CA CYS A 61 14.44 -11.08 10.43
C CYS A 61 13.29 -10.35 9.73
N SER A 62 13.09 -10.55 8.42
CA SER A 62 11.99 -9.92 7.68
C SER A 62 10.63 -10.38 8.18
N VAL A 63 10.42 -11.69 8.35
CA VAL A 63 9.15 -12.25 8.85
C VAL A 63 8.88 -11.82 10.30
N SER A 64 9.89 -11.78 11.15
CA SER A 64 9.72 -11.41 12.56
C SER A 64 9.37 -9.93 12.75
N THR A 65 9.71 -9.09 11.77
CA THR A 65 9.57 -7.62 11.85
C THR A 65 8.65 -7.04 10.78
N ILE A 66 7.95 -7.90 10.05
CA ILE A 66 7.01 -7.51 8.99
C ILE A 66 5.87 -6.64 9.53
N LEU A 67 5.33 -6.94 10.71
CA LEU A 67 4.22 -6.20 11.29
C LEU A 67 4.59 -4.74 11.63
N PRO A 68 5.65 -4.46 12.41
CA PRO A 68 6.04 -3.08 12.66
C PRO A 68 6.43 -2.33 11.37
N HIS A 69 7.00 -3.03 10.38
CA HIS A 69 7.31 -2.45 9.07
C HIS A 69 6.02 -2.01 8.33
N GLU A 70 5.07 -2.91 8.14
CA GLU A 70 3.83 -2.61 7.40
C GLU A 70 2.92 -1.64 8.16
N LEU A 71 2.84 -1.75 9.49
CA LEU A 71 2.12 -0.77 10.32
C LEU A 71 2.69 0.63 10.14
N ARG A 72 4.02 0.76 9.99
CA ARG A 72 4.63 2.07 9.73
C ARG A 72 4.16 2.65 8.41
N HIS A 73 4.09 1.84 7.35
CA HIS A 73 3.51 2.31 6.09
C HIS A 73 2.05 2.73 6.23
N TYR A 74 1.24 1.95 6.94
CA TYR A 74 -0.17 2.29 7.15
C TYR A 74 -0.30 3.64 7.89
N HIS A 75 0.41 3.83 9.00
CA HIS A 75 0.36 5.08 9.77
C HIS A 75 0.91 6.27 8.98
N ASP A 76 2.03 6.10 8.27
CA ASP A 76 2.58 7.13 7.39
C ASP A 76 1.59 7.50 6.27
N SER A 77 0.80 6.54 5.78
CA SER A 77 -0.20 6.80 4.77
C SER A 77 -1.41 7.58 5.29
N LEU A 78 -1.82 7.34 6.54
CA LEU A 78 -2.88 8.10 7.20
C LEU A 78 -2.44 9.56 7.45
N LEU A 79 -1.18 9.77 7.85
CA LEU A 79 -0.63 11.09 8.14
C LEU A 79 -0.19 11.88 6.89
N SER A 80 0.22 11.19 5.82
CA SER A 80 0.78 11.86 4.65
C SER A 80 -0.30 12.46 3.73
N PRO A 81 -0.18 13.76 3.34
CA PRO A 81 -1.09 14.34 2.36
C PRO A 81 -0.96 13.69 0.97
N TYR A 82 0.22 13.17 0.62
CA TYR A 82 0.46 12.43 -0.61
C TYR A 82 -0.43 11.19 -0.70
N SER A 83 -0.38 10.35 0.33
CA SER A 83 -1.17 9.12 0.38
C SER A 83 -2.66 9.40 0.44
N ASN A 84 -3.08 10.44 1.17
CA ASN A 84 -4.49 10.88 1.18
C ASN A 84 -4.94 11.39 -0.20
N MET A 85 -4.09 12.10 -0.95
CA MET A 85 -4.42 12.51 -2.32
C MET A 85 -4.55 11.31 -3.26
N LEU A 86 -3.61 10.36 -3.19
CA LEU A 86 -3.69 9.11 -3.95
C LEU A 86 -4.96 8.32 -3.62
N PHE A 87 -5.30 8.21 -2.35
CA PHE A 87 -6.52 7.54 -1.89
C PHE A 87 -7.78 8.17 -2.49
N ARG A 88 -7.92 9.50 -2.44
CA ARG A 88 -9.07 10.20 -3.05
C ARG A 88 -9.16 9.96 -4.55
N LEU A 89 -8.03 10.02 -5.27
CA LEU A 89 -7.99 9.73 -6.70
C LEU A 89 -8.41 8.27 -6.99
N ARG A 90 -7.98 7.30 -6.18
CA ARG A 90 -8.40 5.90 -6.33
C ARG A 90 -9.88 5.69 -6.04
N ILE A 91 -10.44 6.33 -5.02
CA ILE A 91 -11.88 6.29 -4.73
C ILE A 91 -12.67 6.87 -5.91
N MET A 92 -12.29 8.04 -6.42
CA MET A 92 -12.94 8.62 -7.60
C MET A 92 -12.82 7.72 -8.82
N SER A 93 -11.66 7.09 -9.00
CA SER A 93 -11.43 6.14 -10.07
C SER A 93 -12.42 4.99 -9.95
N ALA A 94 -12.50 4.33 -8.80
CA ALA A 94 -13.39 3.20 -8.57
C ALA A 94 -14.87 3.55 -8.69
N ILE A 95 -15.32 4.72 -8.20
CA ILE A 95 -16.70 5.20 -8.39
C ILE A 95 -17.01 5.34 -9.88
N ASN A 96 -16.15 6.02 -10.64
CA ASN A 96 -16.36 6.19 -12.08
C ASN A 96 -16.24 4.86 -12.85
N GLY A 97 -15.35 3.99 -12.38
CA GLY A 97 -15.12 2.65 -12.92
C GLY A 97 -16.33 1.74 -12.73
N SER A 98 -16.97 1.75 -11.56
CA SER A 98 -18.15 0.93 -11.29
C SER A 98 -19.37 1.36 -12.12
N VAL A 99 -19.61 2.66 -12.30
CA VAL A 99 -20.62 3.18 -13.25
C VAL A 99 -20.36 2.63 -14.65
N LEU A 100 -19.12 2.76 -15.11
CA LEU A 100 -18.72 2.46 -16.47
C LEU A 100 -18.72 0.95 -16.75
N THR A 101 -18.22 0.14 -15.83
CA THR A 101 -18.20 -1.32 -15.97
C THR A 101 -19.60 -1.91 -15.97
N ASN A 102 -20.52 -1.42 -15.13
CA ASN A 102 -21.93 -1.80 -15.17
C ASN A 102 -22.56 -1.50 -16.53
N PHE A 103 -22.33 -0.31 -17.07
CA PHE A 103 -22.79 0.04 -18.42
C PHE A 103 -22.21 -0.92 -19.47
N LEU A 104 -20.89 -1.17 -19.42
CA LEU A 104 -20.20 -1.99 -20.40
C LEU A 104 -20.73 -3.43 -20.40
N PHE A 105 -20.93 -4.04 -19.23
CA PHE A 105 -21.44 -5.41 -19.11
C PHE A 105 -22.91 -5.55 -19.51
N GLN A 106 -23.71 -4.50 -19.43
CA GLN A 106 -25.10 -4.53 -19.90
C GLN A 106 -25.20 -4.49 -21.43
N HIS A 107 -24.24 -3.87 -22.11
CA HIS A 107 -24.33 -3.59 -23.55
C HIS A 107 -23.42 -4.48 -24.41
N TYR A 108 -22.33 -4.99 -23.85
CA TYR A 108 -21.29 -5.69 -24.60
C TYR A 108 -20.97 -7.06 -23.99
N GLU A 109 -20.82 -8.07 -24.84
CA GLU A 109 -20.38 -9.42 -24.45
C GLU A 109 -18.85 -9.56 -24.48
N LEU A 110 -18.17 -8.69 -25.23
CA LEU A 110 -16.70 -8.65 -25.30
C LEU A 110 -16.21 -7.22 -25.14
N ILE A 111 -15.47 -7.00 -24.04
CA ILE A 111 -14.87 -5.72 -23.69
C ILE A 111 -13.34 -5.84 -23.78
N PRO A 112 -12.66 -5.01 -24.57
CA PRO A 112 -11.21 -5.04 -24.67
C PRO A 112 -10.57 -4.39 -23.44
N VAL A 113 -9.59 -5.07 -22.85
CA VAL A 113 -8.84 -4.58 -21.68
C VAL A 113 -7.33 -4.59 -21.95
N PRO A 114 -6.57 -3.58 -21.50
CA PRO A 114 -7.04 -2.32 -20.90
C PRO A 114 -7.72 -1.40 -21.94
N LEU A 115 -8.82 -0.75 -21.55
CA LEU A 115 -9.62 0.14 -22.39
C LEU A 115 -8.81 1.34 -22.88
N GLU A 116 -7.92 1.90 -22.05
CA GLU A 116 -7.01 2.97 -22.45
C GLU A 116 -6.23 2.61 -23.71
N ILE A 117 -5.62 1.43 -23.72
CA ILE A 117 -4.79 0.95 -24.83
C ILE A 117 -5.67 0.67 -26.04
N TRP A 118 -6.86 0.09 -25.83
CA TRP A 118 -7.79 -0.15 -26.91
C TRP A 118 -8.19 1.15 -27.61
N LEU A 119 -8.61 2.16 -26.85
CA LEU A 119 -9.12 3.42 -27.39
C LEU A 119 -8.06 4.17 -28.20
N LYS A 120 -6.80 4.12 -27.78
CA LYS A 120 -5.65 4.71 -28.49
C LYS A 120 -5.25 3.95 -29.77
N LYS A 121 -5.78 2.75 -30.05
CA LYS A 121 -5.42 2.01 -31.27
C LYS A 121 -5.99 2.65 -32.54
N PRO A 122 -5.22 2.64 -33.65
CA PRO A 122 -5.73 3.01 -34.96
C PRO A 122 -6.97 2.18 -35.36
N PHE A 123 -7.89 2.79 -36.11
CA PHE A 123 -9.12 2.14 -36.56
C PHE A 123 -8.86 0.85 -37.36
N ALA A 124 -7.82 0.83 -38.19
CA ALA A 124 -7.44 -0.35 -38.97
C ALA A 124 -7.05 -1.54 -38.07
N ASP A 125 -6.34 -1.29 -36.98
CA ASP A 125 -5.93 -2.33 -36.03
C ASP A 125 -7.10 -2.84 -35.20
N LYS A 126 -7.99 -1.92 -34.77
CA LYS A 126 -9.26 -2.29 -34.10
C LYS A 126 -10.10 -3.19 -35.00
N SER A 127 -10.27 -2.80 -36.27
CA SER A 127 -11.06 -3.55 -37.27
C SER A 127 -10.51 -4.96 -37.50
N LYS A 128 -9.18 -5.10 -37.65
CA LYS A 128 -8.53 -6.41 -37.78
C LYS A 128 -8.77 -7.28 -36.54
N ARG A 129 -8.67 -6.71 -35.34
CA ARG A 129 -8.89 -7.45 -34.09
C ARG A 129 -10.35 -7.87 -33.92
N ILE A 130 -11.29 -7.00 -34.24
CA ILE A 130 -12.73 -7.28 -34.21
C ILE A 130 -13.07 -8.44 -35.14
N ALA A 131 -12.61 -8.40 -36.39
CA ALA A 131 -12.84 -9.49 -37.35
C ALA A 131 -12.27 -10.83 -36.83
N TRP A 132 -11.10 -10.79 -36.20
CA TRP A 132 -10.52 -11.97 -35.56
C TRP A 132 -11.36 -12.48 -34.39
N TRP A 133 -11.87 -11.60 -33.51
CA TRP A 133 -12.73 -11.96 -32.39
C TRP A 133 -14.05 -12.56 -32.86
N THR A 134 -14.78 -11.90 -33.77
CA THR A 134 -16.04 -12.43 -34.33
C THR A 134 -15.85 -13.84 -34.88
N LYS A 135 -14.76 -14.08 -35.62
CA LYS A 135 -14.43 -15.41 -36.16
C LYS A 135 -14.11 -16.45 -35.06
N LYS A 136 -13.52 -16.02 -33.93
CA LYS A 136 -13.04 -16.92 -32.87
C LYS A 136 -14.07 -17.21 -31.79
N THR A 137 -14.92 -16.26 -31.46
CA THR A 137 -15.88 -16.36 -30.35
C THR A 137 -17.31 -16.59 -30.80
N ASN A 138 -17.61 -16.41 -32.09
CA ASN A 138 -18.98 -16.43 -32.64
C ASN A 138 -19.91 -15.39 -31.97
N ILE A 139 -19.34 -14.34 -31.37
CA ILE A 139 -20.08 -13.22 -30.79
C ILE A 139 -20.46 -12.26 -31.92
N ASP A 140 -21.71 -11.80 -31.90
CA ASP A 140 -22.20 -10.80 -32.85
C ASP A 140 -21.36 -9.51 -32.76
N ARG A 141 -21.06 -8.92 -33.92
CA ARG A 141 -20.27 -7.70 -34.01
C ARG A 141 -20.87 -6.55 -33.20
N ASP A 142 -22.19 -6.46 -33.12
CA ASP A 142 -22.90 -5.41 -32.37
C ASP A 142 -22.81 -5.60 -30.85
N LYS A 143 -22.41 -6.79 -30.40
CA LYS A 143 -22.11 -7.10 -28.99
C LYS A 143 -20.62 -6.92 -28.64
N LEU A 144 -19.79 -6.51 -29.60
CA LEU A 144 -18.38 -6.18 -29.36
C LEU A 144 -18.25 -4.68 -29.06
N PHE A 145 -17.43 -4.33 -28.07
CA PHE A 145 -17.10 -2.93 -27.83
C PHE A 145 -16.17 -2.37 -28.93
N ILE A 146 -16.74 -1.58 -29.84
CA ILE A 146 -16.00 -0.94 -30.95
C ILE A 146 -15.67 0.51 -30.61
N TYR A 147 -16.70 1.31 -30.28
CA TYR A 147 -16.59 2.68 -29.80
C TYR A 147 -17.67 2.96 -28.74
N PRO A 148 -17.34 3.72 -27.69
CA PRO A 148 -18.32 4.15 -26.70
C PRO A 148 -19.28 5.20 -27.32
N PRO A 149 -20.57 5.21 -26.95
CA PRO A 149 -21.44 6.37 -27.14
C PRO A 149 -20.83 7.64 -26.52
N ASN A 150 -21.17 8.83 -27.01
CA ASN A 150 -20.59 10.12 -26.56
C ASN A 150 -20.60 10.29 -25.03
N GLU A 151 -21.67 9.88 -24.35
CA GLU A 151 -21.78 9.96 -22.89
C GLU A 151 -20.80 9.02 -22.16
N VAL A 152 -20.60 7.83 -22.72
CA VAL A 152 -19.67 6.81 -22.22
C VAL A 152 -18.23 7.24 -22.49
N GLU A 153 -17.97 7.87 -23.63
CA GLU A 153 -16.68 8.45 -23.97
C GLU A 153 -16.27 9.52 -22.95
N LYS A 154 -17.20 10.39 -22.56
CA LYS A 154 -16.96 11.39 -21.51
C LYS A 154 -16.54 10.74 -20.19
N ASN A 155 -17.25 9.70 -19.74
CA ASN A 155 -16.93 8.99 -18.49
C ASN A 155 -15.58 8.27 -18.57
N ILE A 156 -15.28 7.62 -19.70
CA ILE A 156 -13.96 7.05 -19.94
C ILE A 156 -12.87 8.12 -19.86
N ASN A 157 -13.05 9.27 -20.51
CA ASN A 157 -12.07 10.34 -20.50
C ASN A 157 -11.83 10.93 -19.10
N ILE A 158 -12.87 11.08 -18.29
CA ILE A 158 -12.73 11.48 -16.87
C ILE A 158 -11.86 10.45 -16.14
N HIS A 159 -12.16 9.18 -16.31
CA HIS A 159 -11.47 8.10 -15.63
C HIS A 159 -10.01 7.94 -16.06
N LEU A 160 -9.71 8.09 -17.37
CA LEU A 160 -8.34 8.12 -17.90
C LEU A 160 -7.53 9.28 -17.31
N LYS A 161 -8.11 10.47 -17.17
CA LYS A 161 -7.45 11.61 -16.52
C LYS A 161 -7.15 11.33 -15.05
N THR A 162 -8.01 10.60 -14.34
CA THR A 162 -7.75 10.17 -12.96
C THR A 162 -6.55 9.22 -12.89
N TYR A 163 -6.45 8.22 -13.78
CA TYR A 163 -5.29 7.33 -13.84
C TYR A 163 -4.01 8.03 -14.28
N GLU A 164 -4.11 9.01 -15.18
CA GLU A 164 -2.98 9.86 -15.55
C GLU A 164 -2.46 10.62 -14.33
N ALA A 165 -3.34 11.27 -13.55
CA ALA A 165 -2.98 11.96 -12.32
C ALA A 165 -2.35 11.01 -11.27
N ILE A 166 -2.90 9.80 -11.08
CA ILE A 166 -2.28 8.77 -10.23
C ILE A 166 -0.87 8.42 -10.76
N GLY A 167 -0.76 8.23 -12.08
CA GLY A 167 0.49 7.91 -12.75
C GLY A 167 1.56 9.01 -12.57
N GLU A 168 1.17 10.27 -12.67
CA GLU A 168 2.04 11.42 -12.43
C GLU A 168 2.54 11.46 -10.99
N LEU A 169 1.65 11.23 -10.01
CA LEU A 169 2.03 11.21 -8.58
C LEU A 169 2.94 10.03 -8.24
N VAL A 170 2.68 8.83 -8.76
CA VAL A 170 3.47 7.63 -8.47
C VAL A 170 4.83 7.67 -9.19
N LYS A 171 4.87 8.19 -10.42
CA LYS A 171 6.10 8.27 -11.23
C LYS A 171 6.88 9.55 -11.00
N ASN A 172 6.44 10.46 -10.13
CA ASN A 172 7.13 11.71 -9.83
C ASN A 172 8.55 11.41 -9.35
N LYS A 173 9.49 11.46 -10.29
CA LYS A 173 10.87 11.09 -10.07
C LYS A 173 11.69 12.35 -9.92
N ASN A 174 12.54 12.38 -8.91
CA ASN A 174 13.44 13.50 -8.67
C ASN A 174 14.87 12.97 -8.80
N ILE A 175 15.68 13.69 -9.57
CA ILE A 175 17.06 13.32 -9.85
C ILE A 175 17.93 14.17 -8.94
N LEU A 176 18.84 13.53 -8.20
CA LEU A 176 19.89 14.23 -7.46
C LEU A 176 20.98 14.66 -8.44
N ASP A 177 21.25 15.97 -8.51
CA ASP A 177 21.94 16.63 -9.63
C ASP A 177 23.42 16.24 -9.77
N ASN A 178 23.94 15.35 -8.91
CA ASN A 178 25.34 14.90 -8.91
C ASN A 178 25.53 13.36 -8.96
N GLU A 179 24.46 12.56 -8.85
CA GLU A 179 24.60 11.11 -8.59
C GLU A 179 23.85 10.22 -9.59
N GLU A 180 23.13 10.78 -10.57
CA GLU A 180 22.17 10.04 -11.42
C GLU A 180 21.14 9.20 -10.63
N VAL A 181 21.04 9.44 -9.32
CA VAL A 181 20.15 8.72 -8.41
C VAL A 181 18.74 9.24 -8.60
N ILE A 182 17.84 8.32 -8.93
CA ILE A 182 16.41 8.59 -9.10
C ILE A 182 15.66 8.25 -7.82
N ILE A 183 15.13 9.27 -7.16
CA ILE A 183 14.27 9.12 -5.99
C ILE A 183 12.79 9.18 -6.40
N ARG A 184 12.02 8.23 -5.88
CA ARG A 184 10.56 8.14 -6.05
C ARG A 184 9.86 8.17 -4.69
N PRO A 185 8.57 8.56 -4.63
CA PRO A 185 7.87 8.73 -3.36
C PRO A 185 7.84 7.46 -2.52
N PHE A 186 7.60 6.29 -3.13
CA PHE A 186 7.56 5.03 -2.40
C PHE A 186 8.87 4.71 -1.68
N GLN A 187 10.01 5.17 -2.18
CA GLN A 187 11.32 4.93 -1.54
C GLN A 187 11.47 5.75 -0.24
N VAL A 188 10.76 6.88 -0.12
CA VAL A 188 10.71 7.67 1.11
C VAL A 188 9.84 6.97 2.16
N PHE A 189 8.69 6.41 1.74
CA PHE A 189 7.87 5.56 2.62
C PHE A 189 8.64 4.32 3.08
N GLU A 190 9.33 3.64 2.15
CA GLU A 190 10.18 2.48 2.45
C GLU A 190 11.25 2.80 3.48
N ALA A 191 11.95 3.94 3.35
CA ALA A 191 12.94 4.33 4.34
C ALA A 191 12.35 4.45 5.74
N SER A 192 11.14 5.01 5.88
CA SER A 192 10.43 5.11 7.16
C SER A 192 10.20 3.73 7.80
N ALA A 193 9.69 2.79 7.00
CA ALA A 193 9.37 1.44 7.43
C ALA A 193 10.63 0.63 7.73
N VAL A 194 11.67 0.72 6.89
CA VAL A 194 12.97 0.06 7.11
C VAL A 194 13.68 0.59 8.36
N ILE A 195 13.66 1.89 8.64
CA ILE A 195 14.22 2.45 9.89
C ILE A 195 13.49 1.86 11.11
N THR A 196 12.16 1.74 11.03
CA THR A 196 11.34 1.11 12.08
C THR A 196 11.67 -0.37 12.24
N GLN A 197 11.84 -1.08 11.12
CA GLN A 197 12.22 -2.49 11.09
C GLN A 197 13.58 -2.73 11.72
N LEU A 198 14.59 -1.92 11.36
CA LEU A 198 15.94 -1.98 11.91
C LEU A 198 15.96 -1.72 13.42
N GLN A 199 15.19 -0.73 13.89
CA GLN A 199 15.04 -0.48 15.31
C GLN A 199 14.41 -1.67 16.04
N ASN A 200 13.39 -2.30 15.45
CA ASN A 200 12.76 -3.49 16.04
C ASN A 200 13.73 -4.68 16.10
N ILE A 201 14.51 -4.90 15.04
CA ILE A 201 15.56 -5.93 15.02
C ILE A 201 16.59 -5.68 16.13
N TYR A 202 17.08 -4.45 16.24
CA TYR A 202 18.04 -4.09 17.29
C TYR A 202 17.47 -4.34 18.69
N ASN A 203 16.21 -3.96 18.93
CA ASN A 203 15.57 -4.12 20.25
C ASN A 203 15.37 -5.59 20.63
N VAL A 204 14.96 -6.43 19.69
CA VAL A 204 14.58 -7.83 19.96
C VAL A 204 15.79 -8.76 19.88
N PHE A 205 16.67 -8.56 18.91
CA PHE A 205 17.75 -9.50 18.57
C PHE A 205 19.16 -8.97 18.83
N GLY A 206 19.30 -7.68 19.13
CA GLY A 206 20.57 -7.03 19.43
C GLY A 206 21.38 -6.62 18.19
N GLU A 207 22.55 -6.04 18.45
CA GLU A 207 23.42 -5.38 17.48
C GLU A 207 23.90 -6.32 16.35
N GLN A 208 24.30 -7.55 16.68
CA GLN A 208 24.78 -8.51 15.67
C GLN A 208 23.73 -8.81 14.59
N HIS A 209 22.46 -8.94 14.97
CA HIS A 209 21.39 -9.20 14.00
C HIS A 209 21.05 -7.94 13.19
N PHE A 210 21.13 -6.78 13.84
CA PHE A 210 20.97 -5.50 13.17
C PHE A 210 22.01 -5.33 12.04
N ASP A 211 23.30 -5.54 12.34
CA ASP A 211 24.38 -5.41 11.36
C ASP A 211 24.22 -6.40 10.20
N GLY A 212 23.96 -7.68 10.51
CA GLY A 212 23.74 -8.71 9.48
C GLY A 212 22.53 -8.43 8.58
N TYR A 213 21.48 -7.80 9.12
CA TYR A 213 20.31 -7.43 8.32
C TYR A 213 20.59 -6.22 7.45
N LEU A 214 21.28 -5.21 7.99
CA LEU A 214 21.70 -4.03 7.23
C LEU A 214 22.62 -4.41 6.05
N ASP A 215 23.57 -5.33 6.26
CA ASP A 215 24.42 -5.87 5.21
C ASP A 215 23.64 -6.62 4.13
N SER A 216 22.55 -7.29 4.52
CA SER A 216 21.66 -7.98 3.58
C SER A 216 20.84 -7.00 2.75
N LEU A 217 20.37 -5.90 3.36
CA LEU A 217 19.64 -4.83 2.70
C LEU A 217 20.50 -4.08 1.65
N ASN A 218 21.79 -3.90 1.92
CA ASN A 218 22.73 -3.25 0.99
C ASN A 218 22.89 -3.98 -0.36
N LYS A 219 22.41 -5.22 -0.48
CA LYS A 219 22.42 -5.99 -1.74
C LYS A 219 21.22 -5.67 -2.64
N SER A 220 20.28 -4.83 -2.20
CA SER A 220 19.05 -4.50 -2.92
C SER A 220 18.83 -2.98 -3.05
N ASP A 221 19.39 -2.40 -4.10
CA ASP A 221 19.39 -0.95 -4.37
C ASP A 221 18.00 -0.28 -4.42
N LYS A 222 16.94 -1.05 -4.70
CA LYS A 222 15.60 -0.49 -4.95
C LYS A 222 14.92 0.08 -3.69
N TYR A 223 15.16 -0.55 -2.54
CA TYR A 223 14.40 -0.30 -1.32
C TYR A 223 15.18 0.55 -0.30
N THR A 224 16.50 0.59 -0.40
CA THR A 224 17.35 1.22 0.61
C THR A 224 17.92 2.57 0.20
N ILE A 225 17.69 3.02 -1.04
CA ILE A 225 18.39 4.18 -1.61
C ILE A 225 18.29 5.45 -0.75
N VAL A 226 17.10 5.76 -0.23
CA VAL A 226 16.87 6.94 0.62
C VAL A 226 17.62 6.79 1.94
N LEU A 227 17.58 5.61 2.55
CA LEU A 227 18.31 5.33 3.79
C LEU A 227 19.81 5.40 3.57
N THR A 228 20.34 4.80 2.51
CA THR A 228 21.77 4.83 2.13
C THR A 228 22.27 6.25 1.97
N LEU A 229 21.49 7.11 1.27
CA LEU A 229 21.82 8.52 1.11
C LEU A 229 21.89 9.24 2.47
N LEU A 230 20.89 9.05 3.34
CA LEU A 230 20.90 9.68 4.66
C LEU A 230 22.08 9.20 5.51
N LEU A 231 22.35 7.89 5.55
CA LEU A 231 23.50 7.34 6.26
C LEU A 231 24.82 7.93 5.74
N SER A 232 24.94 8.14 4.43
CA SER A 232 26.13 8.75 3.83
C SER A 232 26.41 10.17 4.35
N LEU A 233 25.38 10.97 4.65
CA LEU A 233 25.56 12.32 5.22
C LEU A 233 26.21 12.27 6.60
N TYR A 234 25.77 11.35 7.45
CA TYR A 234 26.34 11.17 8.79
C TYR A 234 27.78 10.64 8.71
N LEU A 235 28.02 9.65 7.85
CA LEU A 235 29.35 9.08 7.64
C LEU A 235 30.36 10.10 7.12
N GLN A 236 29.98 10.95 6.15
CA GLN A 236 30.82 12.03 5.63
C GLN A 236 31.25 13.02 6.72
N ARG A 237 30.46 13.14 7.79
CA ARG A 237 30.72 14.03 8.94
C ARG A 237 31.35 13.34 10.13
N LYS A 238 31.63 12.03 10.03
CA LYS A 238 32.10 11.20 11.15
C LYS A 238 31.15 11.25 12.35
N GLU A 239 29.85 11.44 12.09
CA GLU A 239 28.79 11.38 13.08
C GLU A 239 28.15 9.99 13.03
N ASN A 240 27.79 9.44 14.20
CA ASN A 240 27.07 8.18 14.25
C ASN A 240 25.59 8.43 13.91
N PRO A 241 25.04 7.79 12.87
CA PRO A 241 23.64 7.93 12.56
C PRO A 241 22.78 7.36 13.70
N HIS A 242 21.69 8.06 14.02
CA HIS A 242 20.68 7.58 14.96
C HIS A 242 19.33 7.47 14.24
N PHE A 243 18.55 6.44 14.56
CA PHE A 243 17.26 6.21 13.90
C PHE A 243 16.26 7.35 14.12
N VAL A 244 16.31 8.04 15.26
CA VAL A 244 15.38 9.14 15.57
C VAL A 244 15.56 10.33 14.60
N PRO A 245 16.78 10.90 14.41
CA PRO A 245 17.02 11.87 13.35
C PRO A 245 16.65 11.41 11.93
N LEU A 246 16.98 10.17 11.56
CA LEU A 246 16.65 9.64 10.23
C LEU A 246 15.14 9.57 10.01
N SER A 247 14.40 9.06 11.01
CA SER A 247 12.94 9.00 11.03
C SER A 247 12.32 10.40 10.95
N ALA A 248 12.87 11.39 11.66
CA ALA A 248 12.40 12.78 11.60
C ALA A 248 12.55 13.39 10.20
N ILE A 249 13.70 13.20 9.55
CA ILE A 249 13.96 13.68 8.19
C ILE A 249 12.96 13.05 7.21
N VAL A 250 12.81 11.72 7.26
CA VAL A 250 11.88 10.99 6.39
C VAL A 250 10.44 11.46 6.64
N PHE A 251 10.02 11.55 7.89
CA PHE A 251 8.67 11.98 8.25
C PHE A 251 8.35 13.38 7.71
N TRP A 252 9.24 14.36 7.86
CA TRP A 252 9.02 15.70 7.28
C TRP A 252 8.87 15.67 5.75
N CYS A 253 9.59 14.78 5.07
CA CYS A 253 9.44 14.60 3.62
C CYS A 253 8.05 14.07 3.24
N LEU A 254 7.38 13.33 4.12
CA LEU A 254 6.02 12.81 3.89
C LEU A 254 4.93 13.87 4.10
N MET A 255 5.24 15.02 4.71
CA MET A 255 4.29 16.06 5.13
C MET A 255 4.30 17.28 4.20
N GLY A 256 4.00 17.08 2.92
CA GLY A 256 3.84 18.16 1.93
C GLY A 256 2.39 18.47 1.60
N ASP A 257 1.97 19.72 1.69
CA ASP A 257 0.61 20.15 1.36
C ASP A 257 0.45 20.38 -0.16
N TYR A 258 -0.32 19.50 -0.81
CA TYR A 258 -0.63 19.59 -2.23
C TYR A 258 -1.50 20.80 -2.61
N ARG A 259 -2.15 21.48 -1.66
CA ARG A 259 -2.92 22.71 -1.92
C ARG A 259 -1.99 23.91 -2.14
N THR A 260 -0.94 24.03 -1.34
CA THR A 260 0.01 25.14 -1.40
C THR A 260 1.18 24.82 -2.33
N ASP A 261 1.82 23.67 -2.15
CA ASP A 261 3.10 23.34 -2.75
C ASP A 261 2.94 22.65 -4.12
N LYS A 262 1.71 22.21 -4.45
CA LYS A 262 1.40 21.46 -5.68
C LYS A 262 2.34 20.26 -5.82
N PHE A 263 3.01 20.09 -6.96
CA PHE A 263 3.96 18.99 -7.18
C PHE A 263 5.20 19.03 -6.27
N LYS A 264 5.52 20.18 -5.66
CA LYS A 264 6.63 20.27 -4.68
C LYS A 264 6.29 19.59 -3.35
N ALA A 265 5.01 19.34 -3.07
CA ALA A 265 4.56 18.55 -1.92
C ALA A 265 5.02 17.09 -1.97
N CYS A 266 5.46 16.61 -3.14
CA CYS A 266 5.80 15.23 -3.37
C CYS A 266 6.96 14.77 -2.47
N PRO A 267 6.86 13.59 -1.80
CA PRO A 267 7.89 13.14 -0.87
C PRO A 267 9.30 13.08 -1.47
N SER A 268 9.42 12.65 -2.74
CA SER A 268 10.68 12.61 -3.46
C SER A 268 11.27 14.01 -3.73
N TYR A 269 10.42 15.02 -3.94
CA TYR A 269 10.86 16.40 -4.16
C TYR A 269 11.33 17.00 -2.83
N ARG A 270 10.54 16.86 -1.76
CA ARG A 270 10.91 17.30 -0.41
C ARG A 270 12.21 16.66 0.04
N PHE A 271 12.35 15.35 -0.16
CA PHE A 271 13.59 14.61 0.15
C PHE A 271 14.78 15.14 -0.66
N LYS A 272 14.67 15.31 -1.98
CA LYS A 272 15.75 15.86 -2.81
C LYS A 272 16.26 17.19 -2.25
N ASN A 273 15.35 18.13 -1.99
CA ASN A 273 15.73 19.48 -1.57
C ASN A 273 16.27 19.49 -0.13
N LEU A 274 15.69 18.71 0.77
CA LEU A 274 16.20 18.58 2.13
C LEU A 274 17.58 17.90 2.15
N TYR A 275 17.79 16.86 1.36
CA TYR A 275 19.09 16.19 1.25
C TYR A 275 20.19 17.17 0.79
N GLU A 276 19.94 17.94 -0.29
CA GLU A 276 20.91 18.94 -0.77
C GLU A 276 21.16 20.05 0.27
N TYR A 277 20.13 20.47 1.00
CA TYR A 277 20.27 21.41 2.11
C TYR A 277 21.15 20.84 3.23
N LEU A 278 20.89 19.61 3.67
CA LEU A 278 21.60 18.95 4.76
C LEU A 278 23.06 18.65 4.44
N LYS A 279 23.49 18.59 3.17
CA LYS A 279 24.91 18.45 2.81
C LYS A 279 25.76 19.60 3.36
N THR A 280 25.23 20.81 3.38
CA THR A 280 25.97 22.02 3.79
C THR A 280 25.52 22.60 5.15
N HIS A 281 24.43 22.08 5.72
CA HIS A 281 23.85 22.58 6.98
C HIS A 281 23.89 21.53 8.09
N ARG A 282 23.65 21.94 9.34
CA ARG A 282 23.69 21.03 10.50
C ARG A 282 22.73 19.84 10.33
N LEU A 283 23.20 18.64 10.72
CA LEU A 283 22.34 17.46 10.82
C LEU A 283 21.63 17.45 12.18
N PRO A 284 20.39 16.94 12.25
CA PRO A 284 19.74 16.70 13.53
C PRO A 284 20.44 15.55 14.29
N SER A 285 20.47 15.67 15.61
CA SER A 285 21.01 14.67 16.55
C SER A 285 19.92 14.10 17.45
N LYS A 286 20.20 13.02 18.21
CA LYS A 286 19.21 12.31 19.05
C LYS A 286 18.47 13.21 20.05
N GLY A 287 19.12 14.25 20.58
CA GLY A 287 18.54 15.19 21.55
C GLY A 287 17.98 16.47 20.95
N SER A 288 17.87 16.55 19.62
CA SER A 288 17.37 17.76 18.95
C SER A 288 15.89 17.98 19.20
N ASN A 289 15.46 19.24 19.25
CA ASN A 289 14.06 19.61 19.16
C ASN A 289 13.62 19.52 17.68
N PHE A 290 12.97 18.43 17.29
CA PHE A 290 12.61 18.20 15.90
C PHE A 290 11.59 19.20 15.36
N SER A 291 10.73 19.78 16.21
CA SER A 291 9.81 20.84 15.79
C SER A 291 10.54 22.05 15.24
N ASP A 292 11.66 22.46 15.85
CA ASP A 292 12.47 23.59 15.38
C ASP A 292 13.10 23.28 14.01
N PHE A 293 13.55 22.04 13.80
CA PHE A 293 14.07 21.60 12.51
C PHE A 293 12.99 21.57 11.43
N PHE A 294 11.78 21.11 11.75
CA PHE A 294 10.66 21.08 10.79
C PHE A 294 10.27 22.48 10.34
N GLU A 295 10.20 23.45 11.26
CA GLU A 295 9.95 24.86 10.94
C GLU A 295 11.09 25.46 10.12
N GLU A 296 12.35 25.20 10.52
CA GLU A 296 13.54 25.66 9.79
C GLU A 296 13.53 25.14 8.35
N TRP A 297 13.31 23.84 8.13
CA TRP A 297 13.31 23.24 6.79
C TRP A 297 12.17 23.77 5.93
N SER A 298 10.97 23.91 6.49
CA SER A 298 9.81 24.46 5.78
C SER A 298 10.08 25.90 5.32
N MET A 299 10.62 26.75 6.21
CA MET A 299 10.98 28.13 5.90
C MET A 299 12.13 28.21 4.89
N LYS A 300 13.20 27.44 5.06
CA LYS A 300 14.41 27.52 4.21
C LYS A 300 14.19 26.98 2.80
N LEU A 301 13.30 26.02 2.65
CA LEU A 301 13.01 25.37 1.38
C LEU A 301 11.77 25.95 0.68
N ASP A 302 11.09 26.93 1.30
CA ASP A 302 9.83 27.52 0.80
C ASP A 302 8.77 26.43 0.54
N LEU A 303 8.50 25.65 1.58
CA LEU A 303 7.60 24.50 1.58
C LEU A 303 6.65 24.52 2.77
N SER A 304 5.52 23.83 2.65
CA SER A 304 4.50 23.78 3.69
C SER A 304 5.00 23.19 5.01
N ARG A 305 4.45 23.66 6.12
CA ARG A 305 4.66 23.08 7.45
C ARG A 305 3.82 21.81 7.63
N ILE A 306 4.11 21.07 8.70
CA ILE A 306 3.40 19.84 9.05
C ILE A 306 1.96 20.14 9.49
N GLU A 307 1.77 21.22 10.24
CA GLU A 307 0.48 21.66 10.76
C GLU A 307 -0.46 22.05 9.62
N ASP A 308 0.05 22.79 8.64
CA ASP A 308 -0.69 23.19 7.43
C ASP A 308 -1.10 21.93 6.64
N SER A 309 -0.22 20.94 6.57
CA SER A 309 -0.47 19.65 5.92
C SER A 309 -1.61 18.87 6.59
N PHE A 310 -1.64 18.81 7.92
CA PHE A 310 -2.73 18.15 8.65
C PHE A 310 -4.08 18.86 8.48
N GLU A 311 -4.10 20.19 8.57
CA GLU A 311 -5.32 20.96 8.31
C GLU A 311 -5.82 20.73 6.87
N SER A 312 -4.90 20.76 5.91
CA SER A 312 -5.18 20.51 4.51
C SER A 312 -5.80 19.13 4.26
N ILE A 313 -5.27 18.07 4.89
CA ILE A 313 -5.84 16.71 4.80
C ILE A 313 -7.28 16.71 5.31
N LEU A 314 -7.53 17.24 6.51
CA LEU A 314 -8.85 17.22 7.14
C LEU A 314 -9.90 17.95 6.29
N VAL A 315 -9.57 19.17 5.84
CA VAL A 315 -10.46 19.96 4.98
C VAL A 315 -10.70 19.29 3.63
N SER A 316 -9.64 18.73 3.02
CA SER A 316 -9.76 18.07 1.72
C SER A 316 -10.58 16.78 1.80
N ASN A 317 -10.43 16.02 2.87
CA ASN A 317 -11.17 14.78 3.10
C ASN A 317 -12.66 15.04 3.36
N GLU A 318 -13.00 16.07 4.14
CA GLU A 318 -14.39 16.49 4.37
C GLU A 318 -15.05 16.98 3.06
N LYS A 319 -14.37 17.85 2.31
CA LYS A 319 -14.86 18.33 1.02
C LYS A 319 -15.10 17.16 0.06
N PHE A 320 -14.14 16.23 0.00
CA PHE A 320 -14.22 15.05 -0.85
C PHE A 320 -15.39 14.14 -0.47
N GLU A 321 -15.60 13.90 0.83
CA GLU A 321 -16.73 13.12 1.32
C GLU A 321 -18.07 13.74 0.91
N ASN A 322 -18.20 15.07 0.98
CA ASN A 322 -19.39 15.78 0.51
C ASN A 322 -19.57 15.68 -1.02
N GLU A 323 -18.49 15.76 -1.81
CA GLU A 323 -18.54 15.56 -3.27
C GLU A 323 -19.01 14.14 -3.64
N VAL A 324 -18.49 13.13 -2.94
CA VAL A 324 -18.92 11.73 -3.13
C VAL A 324 -20.39 11.59 -2.74
N LYS A 325 -20.82 12.06 -1.56
CA LYS A 325 -22.24 12.01 -1.13
C LYS A 325 -23.19 12.59 -2.19
N ASN A 326 -22.85 13.76 -2.74
CA ASN A 326 -23.66 14.41 -3.79
C ASN A 326 -23.69 13.63 -5.11
N THR A 327 -22.64 12.87 -5.40
CA THR A 327 -22.55 12.01 -6.59
C THR A 327 -23.36 10.71 -6.39
N VAL A 328 -23.28 10.14 -5.19
CA VAL A 328 -23.98 8.91 -4.77
C VAL A 328 -25.50 9.10 -4.73
N VAL A 329 -25.99 10.20 -4.16
CA VAL A 329 -27.43 10.50 -4.05
C VAL A 329 -28.13 10.47 -5.42
N LYS A 330 -27.40 10.74 -6.50
CA LYS A 330 -27.91 10.67 -7.87
C LYS A 330 -28.05 9.23 -8.40
N ASN A 331 -27.38 8.24 -7.82
CA ASN A 331 -27.29 6.85 -8.28
C ASN A 331 -27.50 5.86 -7.11
N LYS A 332 -28.75 5.75 -6.63
CA LYS A 332 -29.12 5.34 -5.26
C LYS A 332 -28.69 3.95 -4.74
N ASP A 333 -28.35 2.97 -5.57
CA ASP A 333 -28.32 1.56 -5.10
C ASP A 333 -26.91 0.91 -4.99
N THR A 334 -25.80 1.65 -5.20
CA THR A 334 -24.47 0.99 -5.29
C THR A 334 -23.34 1.66 -4.51
N TYR A 335 -23.54 2.82 -3.88
CA TYR A 335 -22.42 3.60 -3.34
C TYR A 335 -22.44 3.87 -1.83
N GLU A 336 -23.32 3.23 -1.07
CA GLU A 336 -23.28 3.31 0.40
C GLU A 336 -21.96 2.73 0.95
N GLU A 337 -21.44 1.66 0.35
CA GLU A 337 -20.16 1.06 0.73
C GLU A 337 -18.97 2.00 0.48
N PHE A 338 -18.99 2.77 -0.62
CA PHE A 338 -17.97 3.80 -0.88
C PHE A 338 -17.97 4.88 0.21
N LEU A 339 -19.15 5.34 0.61
CA LEU A 339 -19.31 6.33 1.67
C LEU A 339 -18.86 5.80 3.02
N LYS A 340 -19.23 4.56 3.36
CA LYS A 340 -18.79 3.90 4.58
C LYS A 340 -17.27 3.80 4.62
N PHE A 341 -16.66 3.27 3.57
CA PHE A 341 -15.21 3.11 3.46
C PHE A 341 -14.46 4.45 3.57
N LEU A 342 -14.96 5.49 2.90
CA LEU A 342 -14.40 6.84 3.01
C LEU A 342 -14.54 7.41 4.43
N ALA A 343 -15.68 7.20 5.09
CA ALA A 343 -15.88 7.64 6.47
C ALA A 343 -14.92 6.93 7.44
N LEU A 344 -14.70 5.63 7.27
CA LEU A 344 -13.74 4.85 8.07
C LEU A 344 -12.30 5.36 7.89
N HIS A 345 -11.88 5.59 6.64
CA HIS A 345 -10.58 6.20 6.34
C HIS A 345 -10.44 7.58 7.01
N ASN A 346 -11.44 8.44 6.84
CA ASN A 346 -11.44 9.79 7.42
C ASN A 346 -11.37 9.77 8.95
N LEU A 347 -12.02 8.79 9.59
CA LEU A 347 -11.96 8.60 11.04
C LEU A 347 -10.56 8.15 11.48
N ALA A 348 -9.95 7.19 10.79
CA ALA A 348 -8.58 6.74 11.06
C ALA A 348 -7.56 7.87 10.89
N VAL A 349 -7.68 8.68 9.84
CA VAL A 349 -6.83 9.87 9.61
C VAL A 349 -6.97 10.87 10.76
N LYS A 350 -8.21 11.22 11.14
CA LYS A 350 -8.47 12.15 12.25
C LYS A 350 -7.85 11.65 13.56
N GLU A 351 -8.03 10.37 13.85
CA GLU A 351 -7.51 9.76 15.07
C GLU A 351 -5.98 9.70 15.06
N MET A 352 -5.37 9.32 13.93
CA MET A 352 -3.91 9.26 13.80
C MET A 352 -3.27 10.65 13.97
N ILE A 353 -3.86 11.70 13.36
CA ILE A 353 -3.41 13.10 13.55
C ILE A 353 -3.57 13.52 15.02
N ARG A 354 -4.69 13.15 15.67
CA ARG A 354 -4.92 13.47 17.09
C ARG A 354 -3.87 12.84 17.99
N ILE A 355 -3.55 11.56 17.76
CA ILE A 355 -2.52 10.83 18.51
C ILE A 355 -1.14 11.46 18.27
N TYR A 356 -0.76 11.70 17.01
CA TYR A 356 0.51 12.37 16.68
C TYR A 356 0.64 13.74 17.34
N LYS A 357 -0.40 14.58 17.31
CA LYS A 357 -0.37 15.92 17.92
C LYS A 357 -0.25 15.89 19.45
N HIS A 358 -0.63 14.78 20.09
CA HIS A 358 -0.49 14.64 21.54
C HIS A 358 0.98 14.45 21.95
N ASP A 359 1.70 13.57 21.25
CA ASP A 359 3.13 13.35 21.44
C ASP A 359 3.83 13.03 20.09
N PRO A 360 4.31 14.06 19.37
CA PRO A 360 5.01 13.87 18.10
C PRO A 360 6.29 13.04 18.23
N ILE A 361 6.97 13.15 19.37
CA ILE A 361 8.24 12.48 19.61
C ILE A 361 8.04 10.98 19.70
N GLN A 362 6.93 10.50 20.28
CA GLN A 362 6.63 9.07 20.33
C GLN A 362 6.52 8.43 18.94
N TYR A 363 6.04 9.18 17.94
CA TYR A 363 5.94 8.69 16.56
C TYR A 363 7.29 8.73 15.82
N ILE A 364 8.04 9.82 16.01
CA ILE A 364 9.34 10.05 15.35
C ILE A 364 10.41 9.12 15.93
N ASN A 365 10.42 8.93 17.25
CA ASN A 365 11.33 8.04 17.94
C ASN A 365 10.93 6.59 17.67
N THR A 366 11.63 5.94 16.74
CA THR A 366 11.30 4.58 16.32
C THR A 366 11.34 3.58 17.46
N TYR A 367 12.17 3.78 18.50
CA TYR A 367 12.19 2.92 19.68
C TYR A 367 10.87 3.02 20.45
N GLU A 368 10.39 4.25 20.68
CA GLU A 368 9.10 4.47 21.35
C GLU A 368 7.95 3.99 20.48
N TYR A 369 8.00 4.23 19.17
CA TYR A 369 6.98 3.77 18.23
C TYR A 369 6.79 2.25 18.27
N VAL A 370 7.88 1.45 18.17
CA VAL A 370 7.78 -0.02 18.15
C VAL A 370 7.41 -0.62 19.50
N ASN A 371 7.77 0.03 20.60
CA ASN A 371 7.41 -0.45 21.94
C ASN A 371 5.99 -0.04 22.36
N ASN A 372 5.38 0.90 21.63
CA ASN A 372 4.03 1.40 21.89
C ASN A 372 3.13 1.21 20.66
N LEU A 373 3.25 0.10 19.92
CA LEU A 373 2.40 -0.16 18.75
C LEU A 373 0.90 -0.15 19.08
N SER A 374 0.56 -0.51 20.32
CA SER A 374 -0.80 -0.46 20.85
C SER A 374 -1.34 0.95 21.12
N HIS A 375 -0.54 2.00 20.92
CA HIS A 375 -0.97 3.40 21.05
C HIS A 375 -1.58 3.94 19.74
N TRP A 376 -1.14 3.41 18.59
CA TRP A 376 -1.50 3.91 17.27
C TRP A 376 -2.80 3.30 16.75
N VAL A 377 -3.32 3.83 15.65
CA VAL A 377 -4.53 3.30 14.99
C VAL A 377 -4.30 1.86 14.56
N ALA A 378 -5.16 0.93 14.95
CA ALA A 378 -5.03 -0.47 14.55
C ALA A 378 -5.22 -0.63 13.04
N ALA A 379 -4.40 -1.49 12.42
CA ALA A 379 -4.49 -1.79 11.00
C ALA A 379 -5.19 -3.14 10.78
N PRO A 380 -6.21 -3.19 9.91
CA PRO A 380 -6.71 -4.40 9.30
C PRO A 380 -5.60 -5.13 8.53
N ILE A 381 -5.64 -6.47 8.52
CA ILE A 381 -4.59 -7.28 7.89
C ILE A 381 -5.19 -8.15 6.79
N MET A 382 -4.72 -7.96 5.58
CA MET A 382 -4.96 -8.89 4.47
C MET A 382 -3.76 -9.82 4.32
N ILE A 383 -4.00 -11.12 4.28
CA ILE A 383 -3.00 -12.15 4.00
C ILE A 383 -3.18 -12.62 2.56
N GLU A 384 -2.08 -12.64 1.80
CA GLU A 384 -2.04 -13.07 0.42
C GLU A 384 -1.01 -14.18 0.17
N PHE A 385 -1.42 -15.14 -0.66
CA PHE A 385 -0.58 -16.22 -1.15
C PHE A 385 -0.56 -16.17 -2.69
N PRO A 386 0.59 -15.94 -3.34
CA PRO A 386 0.67 -15.80 -4.80
C PRO A 386 0.14 -17.03 -5.53
N PHE A 387 -0.46 -16.88 -6.71
CA PHE A 387 -1.02 -18.03 -7.45
C PHE A 387 0.03 -18.97 -8.04
N ASN A 388 1.22 -18.46 -8.34
CA ASN A 388 2.35 -19.24 -8.84
C ASN A 388 3.06 -20.05 -7.74
N SER A 389 2.68 -19.86 -6.47
CA SER A 389 3.24 -20.61 -5.36
C SER A 389 2.61 -22.01 -5.21
N LYS A 390 3.26 -22.87 -4.42
CA LYS A 390 2.70 -24.18 -4.02
C LYS A 390 1.31 -24.00 -3.39
N LYS A 391 0.47 -25.06 -3.44
CA LYS A 391 -0.86 -25.01 -2.81
C LYS A 391 -0.73 -24.68 -1.32
N PHE A 392 -1.52 -23.74 -0.85
CA PHE A 392 -1.61 -23.33 0.54
C PHE A 392 -2.84 -23.98 1.15
N ILE A 393 -2.69 -25.25 1.53
CA ILE A 393 -3.79 -26.08 2.00
C ILE A 393 -4.01 -25.82 3.49
N PHE A 394 -5.22 -25.42 3.84
CA PHE A 394 -5.67 -25.20 5.20
C PHE A 394 -6.91 -26.05 5.50
N SER A 395 -7.12 -26.38 6.77
CA SER A 395 -8.42 -26.91 7.17
C SER A 395 -9.46 -25.79 7.18
N ILE A 396 -10.70 -26.08 6.76
CA ILE A 396 -11.79 -25.09 6.77
C ILE A 396 -11.98 -24.50 8.16
N LYS A 397 -11.97 -25.36 9.19
CA LYS A 397 -12.10 -24.95 10.60
C LYS A 397 -11.02 -23.96 11.05
N GLU A 398 -9.76 -24.18 10.67
CA GLU A 398 -8.65 -23.26 11.00
C GLU A 398 -8.89 -21.88 10.39
N ILE A 399 -9.50 -21.83 9.21
CA ILE A 399 -9.72 -20.59 8.49
C ILE A 399 -10.96 -19.84 8.98
N GLU A 400 -12.10 -20.51 9.13
CA GLU A 400 -13.35 -19.89 9.62
C GLU A 400 -13.20 -19.26 11.01
N GLN A 401 -12.26 -19.74 11.83
CA GLN A 401 -12.03 -19.20 13.17
C GLN A 401 -11.22 -17.90 13.17
N ASN A 402 -10.37 -17.68 12.17
CA ASN A 402 -9.31 -16.67 12.23
C ASN A 402 -9.38 -15.66 11.06
N TYR A 403 -10.07 -16.00 9.97
CA TYR A 403 -10.04 -15.24 8.74
C TYR A 403 -11.39 -15.15 8.03
N ASN A 404 -11.64 -13.99 7.44
CA ASN A 404 -12.65 -13.77 6.42
C ASN A 404 -12.05 -14.10 5.04
N VAL A 405 -12.38 -15.29 4.50
CA VAL A 405 -11.85 -15.79 3.22
C VAL A 405 -12.36 -14.97 2.04
N ARG A 406 -11.44 -14.52 1.18
CA ARG A 406 -11.79 -13.77 -0.04
C ARG A 406 -11.59 -14.59 -1.30
N ILE A 407 -10.44 -15.27 -1.40
CA ILE A 407 -10.14 -16.11 -2.55
C ILE A 407 -9.61 -17.44 -2.04
N SER A 408 -10.33 -18.49 -2.38
CA SER A 408 -9.94 -19.87 -2.09
C SER A 408 -10.43 -20.82 -3.17
N LYS A 409 -9.89 -22.04 -3.14
CA LYS A 409 -10.37 -23.16 -3.94
C LYS A 409 -10.57 -24.36 -3.03
N LEU A 410 -11.80 -24.86 -2.94
CA LEU A 410 -12.09 -26.11 -2.25
C LEU A 410 -11.26 -27.24 -2.88
N ILE A 411 -10.52 -27.98 -2.05
CA ILE A 411 -9.74 -29.14 -2.48
C ILE A 411 -10.51 -30.42 -2.16
N ASP A 412 -11.05 -30.52 -0.95
CA ASP A 412 -11.94 -31.59 -0.51
C ASP A 412 -12.94 -31.05 0.53
N LYS A 413 -13.71 -31.93 1.18
CA LYS A 413 -14.77 -31.54 2.13
C LYS A 413 -14.28 -30.76 3.35
N ASN A 414 -13.01 -30.87 3.70
CA ASN A 414 -12.44 -30.32 4.93
C ASN A 414 -11.29 -29.36 4.67
N THR A 415 -10.82 -29.22 3.43
CA THR A 415 -9.64 -28.42 3.10
C THR A 415 -9.84 -27.47 1.92
N ILE A 416 -9.21 -26.30 2.04
CA ILE A 416 -9.20 -25.27 1.01
C ILE A 416 -7.76 -24.88 0.66
N ASP A 417 -7.53 -24.53 -0.60
CA ASP A 417 -6.34 -23.83 -1.06
C ASP A 417 -6.61 -22.32 -0.94
N LEU A 418 -6.06 -21.69 0.10
CA LEU A 418 -6.29 -20.28 0.41
C LEU A 418 -5.35 -19.39 -0.40
N ARG A 419 -5.89 -18.32 -0.96
CA ARG A 419 -5.12 -17.34 -1.76
C ARG A 419 -5.18 -15.93 -1.20
N ARG A 420 -6.31 -15.55 -0.62
CA ARG A 420 -6.49 -14.24 0.01
C ARG A 420 -7.50 -14.32 1.14
N ALA A 421 -7.18 -13.74 2.28
CA ALA A 421 -8.08 -13.63 3.42
C ALA A 421 -7.81 -12.35 4.23
N VAL A 422 -8.82 -11.85 4.94
CA VAL A 422 -8.65 -10.77 5.92
C VAL A 422 -8.67 -11.39 7.31
N ALA A 423 -7.65 -11.16 8.13
CA ALA A 423 -7.64 -11.66 9.51
C ALA A 423 -8.74 -11.00 10.34
N TYR A 424 -9.37 -11.73 11.28
CA TYR A 424 -10.30 -11.12 12.23
C TYR A 424 -9.57 -10.26 13.25
N GLU A 425 -8.39 -10.68 13.67
CA GLU A 425 -7.52 -9.87 14.51
C GLU A 425 -7.03 -8.64 13.74
N GLN A 426 -7.00 -7.52 14.44
CA GLN A 426 -6.29 -6.32 14.01
C GLN A 426 -4.99 -6.24 14.79
N PHE A 427 -3.94 -5.73 14.14
CA PHE A 427 -2.66 -5.52 14.80
C PHE A 427 -2.43 -4.03 15.02
N GLY A 428 -1.93 -3.68 16.20
CA GLY A 428 -1.78 -2.30 16.64
C GLY A 428 -2.73 -1.94 17.79
N GLY A 429 -3.03 -0.66 17.91
CA GLY A 429 -3.64 -0.09 19.10
C GLY A 429 -5.13 0.15 19.02
N LYS A 430 -5.49 1.44 18.97
CA LYS A 430 -6.88 1.86 19.05
C LYS A 430 -7.62 1.39 17.81
N VAL A 431 -8.54 0.45 18.01
CA VAL A 431 -9.50 0.02 16.99
C VAL A 431 -10.42 1.19 16.68
N VAL A 432 -10.32 1.71 15.46
CA VAL A 432 -11.16 2.82 14.98
C VAL A 432 -12.40 2.29 14.26
N PHE A 433 -12.32 1.09 13.71
CA PHE A 433 -13.41 0.37 13.08
C PHE A 433 -13.13 -1.13 13.06
N GLU A 434 -14.15 -1.97 13.05
CA GLU A 434 -13.99 -3.42 13.09
C GLU A 434 -13.65 -3.98 11.70
N ASN A 435 -12.94 -5.12 11.64
CA ASN A 435 -12.66 -5.80 10.37
C ASN A 435 -13.93 -6.27 9.64
N SER A 436 -15.02 -6.50 10.40
CA SER A 436 -16.36 -6.78 9.88
C SER A 436 -16.91 -5.62 9.02
N GLU A 437 -16.45 -4.40 9.26
CA GLU A 437 -16.92 -3.19 8.59
C GLU A 437 -16.21 -2.92 7.27
N LEU A 438 -15.01 -3.49 7.09
CA LEU A 438 -14.31 -3.50 5.81
C LEU A 438 -14.93 -4.55 4.88
N ASN A 439 -15.98 -4.14 4.19
CA ASN A 439 -16.56 -4.96 3.15
C ASN A 439 -15.56 -5.07 1.98
N ALA A 440 -15.23 -6.31 1.54
CA ALA A 440 -14.24 -6.56 0.49
C ALA A 440 -14.62 -5.95 -0.86
N ASN A 441 -15.91 -5.68 -1.06
CA ASN A 441 -16.43 -5.10 -2.28
C ASN A 441 -15.64 -3.85 -2.71
N MET A 442 -15.19 -3.01 -1.78
CA MET A 442 -14.46 -1.79 -2.13
C MET A 442 -13.07 -2.03 -2.74
N PHE A 443 -12.29 -2.93 -2.11
CA PHE A 443 -11.00 -3.33 -2.65
C PHE A 443 -11.19 -4.01 -4.01
N ASP A 444 -12.19 -4.88 -4.10
CA ASP A 444 -12.53 -5.60 -5.32
C ASP A 444 -12.94 -4.66 -6.46
N GLU A 445 -13.75 -3.63 -6.18
CA GLU A 445 -14.14 -2.58 -7.13
C GLU A 445 -12.93 -1.76 -7.61
N MET A 446 -11.99 -1.44 -6.71
CA MET A 446 -10.74 -0.77 -7.10
C MET A 446 -9.87 -1.66 -7.98
N VAL A 447 -9.78 -2.96 -7.69
CA VAL A 447 -9.05 -3.93 -8.50
C VAL A 447 -9.72 -4.12 -9.87
N LEU A 448 -11.05 -4.18 -9.93
CA LEU A 448 -11.80 -4.22 -11.18
C LEU A 448 -11.56 -2.96 -12.02
N SER A 449 -11.60 -1.78 -11.40
CA SER A 449 -11.22 -0.52 -12.04
C SER A 449 -9.80 -0.58 -12.60
N ASP A 450 -8.83 -1.02 -11.81
CA ASP A 450 -7.44 -1.18 -12.25
C ASP A 450 -7.33 -2.16 -13.44
N PHE A 451 -8.11 -3.23 -13.48
CA PHE A 451 -8.10 -4.19 -14.60
C PHE A 451 -8.57 -3.57 -15.93
N PHE A 452 -9.63 -2.76 -15.88
CA PHE A 452 -10.15 -2.13 -17.10
C PHE A 452 -9.27 -1.00 -17.61
N PHE A 453 -8.59 -0.26 -16.73
CA PHE A 453 -7.97 1.02 -17.10
C PHE A 453 -6.46 1.09 -16.85
N SER A 454 -5.88 0.10 -16.20
CA SER A 454 -4.44 -0.01 -15.99
C SER A 454 -3.90 -1.33 -16.53
N LYS A 455 -2.57 -1.42 -16.67
CA LYS A 455 -1.90 -2.68 -17.00
C LYS A 455 -1.73 -3.52 -15.74
N LEU A 456 -2.69 -4.40 -15.46
CA LEU A 456 -2.44 -5.49 -14.52
C LEU A 456 -1.52 -6.54 -15.17
N SER A 457 -0.52 -7.01 -14.40
CA SER A 457 0.28 -8.15 -14.82
C SER A 457 -0.60 -9.39 -14.88
N ARG A 458 -0.48 -10.21 -15.92
CA ARG A 458 -1.25 -11.46 -16.03
C ARG A 458 -0.93 -12.46 -14.93
N ASP A 459 0.25 -12.32 -14.34
CA ASP A 459 0.74 -13.19 -13.27
C ASP A 459 0.41 -12.64 -11.88
N SER A 460 -0.29 -11.50 -11.77
CA SER A 460 -0.69 -10.96 -10.47
C SER A 460 -1.90 -11.66 -9.87
N SER A 461 -1.96 -11.69 -8.54
CA SER A 461 -3.14 -12.12 -7.79
C SER A 461 -4.40 -11.36 -8.16
N ASP A 462 -4.27 -10.07 -8.46
CA ASP A 462 -5.35 -9.20 -8.90
C ASP A 462 -5.92 -9.61 -10.27
N PHE A 463 -5.08 -9.97 -11.24
CA PHE A 463 -5.57 -10.43 -12.54
C PHE A 463 -6.35 -11.74 -12.40
N GLU A 464 -5.86 -12.66 -11.58
CA GLU A 464 -6.53 -13.92 -11.32
C GLU A 464 -7.83 -13.75 -10.52
N PHE A 465 -7.84 -12.83 -9.54
CA PHE A 465 -9.05 -12.41 -8.84
C PHE A 465 -10.11 -11.93 -9.84
N VAL A 466 -9.76 -10.99 -10.72
CA VAL A 466 -10.69 -10.47 -11.73
C VAL A 466 -11.12 -11.57 -12.69
N ARG A 467 -10.21 -12.45 -13.09
CA ARG A 467 -10.54 -13.62 -13.92
C ARG A 467 -11.60 -14.49 -13.24
N GLN A 468 -11.46 -14.77 -11.94
CA GLN A 468 -12.42 -15.59 -11.20
C GLN A 468 -13.75 -14.87 -10.97
N ALA A 469 -13.70 -13.57 -10.65
CA ALA A 469 -14.87 -12.72 -10.42
C ALA A 469 -15.71 -12.51 -11.70
N ILE A 470 -15.06 -12.33 -12.85
CA ILE A 470 -15.73 -12.11 -14.14
C ILE A 470 -16.17 -13.44 -14.79
N LEU A 471 -15.36 -14.51 -14.73
CA LEU A 471 -15.65 -15.76 -15.45
C LEU A 471 -16.64 -16.68 -14.74
N LYS A 472 -16.96 -16.47 -13.46
CA LYS A 472 -18.05 -17.20 -12.80
C LYS A 472 -19.34 -16.40 -12.97
N PRO A 473 -20.28 -16.83 -13.83
CA PRO A 473 -21.55 -16.12 -14.00
C PRO A 473 -22.27 -16.04 -12.64
N LYS A 474 -23.05 -14.97 -12.46
CA LYS A 474 -23.86 -14.56 -11.29
C LYS A 474 -24.90 -15.61 -10.79
N ASN A 475 -24.64 -16.91 -10.88
CA ASN A 475 -25.45 -17.96 -10.27
C ASN A 475 -24.54 -18.89 -9.46
N LYS A 476 -24.70 -18.84 -8.12
CA LYS A 476 -24.01 -19.60 -7.06
C LYS A 476 -22.81 -18.89 -6.40
N TYR A 477 -23.09 -17.81 -5.69
CA TYR A 477 -22.50 -17.65 -4.36
C TYR A 477 -23.55 -18.15 -3.36
N CYS A 478 -23.25 -19.26 -2.70
CA CYS A 478 -24.04 -19.77 -1.57
C CYS A 478 -23.39 -19.17 -0.30
N PRO A 479 -24.10 -18.35 0.50
CA PRO A 479 -23.53 -17.71 1.69
C PRO A 479 -23.39 -18.65 2.90
N GLU A 480 -23.84 -19.89 2.79
CA GLU A 480 -23.90 -20.82 3.92
C GLU A 480 -22.85 -21.91 3.73
N LEU A 481 -21.85 -21.88 4.61
CA LEU A 481 -20.76 -22.84 4.77
C LEU A 481 -19.71 -22.82 3.64
N TYR A 482 -18.72 -21.95 3.79
CA TYR A 482 -17.37 -22.13 3.24
C TYR A 482 -16.30 -21.58 4.16
#